data_AF-A0A2G8K9B0-F1
#
_entry.id   AF-A0A2G8K9B0-F1
#
_cell.length_a   1.000
_cell.length_b   1.000
_cell.length_c   1.000
_cell.angle_alpha   90.00
_cell.angle_beta   90.00
_cell.angle_gamma   90.00
#
_symmetry.space_group_name_H-M   'P 1'
#
loop_
_entity.id
_entity.type
_entity.pdbx_description
1 polymer ?
#
loop_
_entity_poly.entity_id
_entity_poly.type
_entity_poly.pdbx_seq_one_letter_code
_entity_poly.pdbx_strand_id
1 'polypeptide(L)'
;MKLTGLEPDIEHVGGTIKTRLRAEEAPLHEYLFSRSVAGTTADDLIEGLKKVAGDKVYARFFHLHPKRNIRILDWLSGWMKMGVVPLLTLNLQRGVAAGEEIPDAWHHQMVYGVDSEHIHVCNLVTVTTSDVIEQQLCSESVLKVRREDVLSRLDARCDLEAIESHQDVRWSERKVKDQVLKILQEEVSVSLPDTIYFQLLKRWLYTSHIDIPAAYKSGVTLCVNVDNRDAYEKLNNAEELPIL
;
A
#
# COMPACT_ATOMS: atom_id res chain seq x y z
N MET A 1 21.70 -1.52 -13.93
CA MET A 1 21.16 -0.16 -14.07
C MET A 1 21.41 0.57 -12.75
N LYS A 2 22.45 1.43 -12.66
CA LYS A 2 22.68 2.28 -11.48
C LYS A 2 21.90 3.57 -11.67
N LEU A 3 20.66 3.60 -11.18
CA LEU A 3 19.71 4.66 -11.50
C LEU A 3 20.05 6.02 -10.90
N THR A 4 20.79 6.04 -9.79
CA THR A 4 21.29 7.27 -9.14
C THR A 4 22.81 7.41 -9.19
N GLY A 5 23.52 6.45 -9.81
CA GLY A 5 24.98 6.38 -9.81
C GLY A 5 25.62 5.97 -8.47
N LEU A 6 24.82 5.68 -7.43
CA LEU A 6 25.30 5.29 -6.11
C LEU A 6 25.45 3.77 -5.96
N GLU A 7 26.40 3.34 -5.12
CA GLU A 7 26.59 1.96 -4.69
C GLU A 7 26.52 1.89 -3.15
N PRO A 8 25.33 1.89 -2.57
CA PRO A 8 25.18 1.69 -1.14
C PRO A 8 25.42 0.21 -0.78
N ASP A 9 25.98 -0.02 0.42
CA ASP A 9 26.11 -1.35 1.00
C ASP A 9 24.72 -1.92 1.36
N ILE A 10 24.40 -3.10 0.81
CA ILE A 10 23.06 -3.71 0.92
C ILE A 10 22.72 -4.03 2.38
N GLU A 11 23.68 -4.49 3.18
CA GLU A 11 23.44 -4.79 4.60
C GLU A 11 23.14 -3.50 5.38
N HIS A 12 23.90 -2.45 5.12
CA HIS A 12 23.64 -1.12 5.66
C HIS A 12 22.26 -0.57 5.26
N VAL A 13 21.82 -0.78 4.01
CA VAL A 13 20.47 -0.38 3.56
C VAL A 13 19.39 -1.13 4.35
N GLY A 14 19.51 -2.45 4.48
CA GLY A 14 18.53 -3.30 5.16
C GLY A 14 18.30 -2.92 6.63
N GLY A 15 19.36 -2.53 7.34
CA GLY A 15 19.27 -2.07 8.73
C GLY A 15 18.77 -0.63 8.91
N THR A 16 18.79 0.18 7.84
CA THR A 16 18.49 1.62 7.91
C THR A 16 17.03 1.93 7.57
N ILE A 17 16.43 1.17 6.66
CA ILE A 17 15.04 1.40 6.24
C ILE A 17 14.10 0.81 7.29
N LYS A 18 13.27 1.68 7.88
CA LYS A 18 12.30 1.28 8.90
C LYS A 18 11.26 0.35 8.29
N THR A 19 11.23 -0.88 8.78
CA THR A 19 10.25 -1.90 8.41
C THR A 19 9.56 -2.38 9.68
N ARG A 20 8.24 -2.18 9.77
CA ARG A 20 7.42 -2.65 10.90
C ARG A 20 6.91 -4.05 10.58
N LEU A 21 7.06 -5.00 11.50
CA LEU A 21 6.58 -6.36 11.31
C LEU A 21 5.13 -6.50 11.77
N ARG A 22 4.45 -7.51 11.21
CA ARG A 22 3.10 -7.92 11.62
C ARG A 22 3.19 -8.69 12.94
N ALA A 23 2.26 -8.45 13.85
CA ALA A 23 2.15 -9.21 15.09
C ALA A 23 1.31 -10.49 14.83
N GLU A 24 1.85 -11.42 14.03
CA GLU A 24 1.09 -12.57 13.48
C GLU A 24 0.42 -13.45 14.53
N GLU A 25 1.04 -13.58 15.70
CA GLU A 25 0.58 -14.42 16.83
C GLU A 25 -0.21 -13.64 17.90
N ALA A 26 -0.44 -12.35 17.69
CA ALA A 26 -1.13 -11.50 18.65
C ALA A 26 -2.65 -11.70 18.61
N PRO A 27 -3.38 -11.36 19.70
CA PRO A 27 -4.83 -11.30 19.69
C PRO A 27 -5.34 -10.36 18.59
N LEU A 28 -6.56 -10.59 18.12
CA LEU A 28 -7.13 -9.90 16.94
C LEU A 28 -6.91 -8.38 16.93
N HIS A 29 -7.20 -7.67 18.01
CA HIS A 29 -7.07 -6.20 18.06
C HIS A 29 -5.61 -5.74 17.84
N GLU A 30 -4.64 -6.33 18.53
CA GLU A 30 -3.21 -6.06 18.34
C GLU A 30 -2.73 -6.46 16.95
N TYR A 31 -3.21 -7.59 16.43
CA TYR A 31 -2.93 -7.99 15.06
C TYR A 31 -3.41 -6.92 14.07
N LEU A 32 -4.66 -6.49 14.16
CA LEU A 32 -5.22 -5.46 13.27
C LEU A 32 -4.46 -4.13 13.40
N PHE A 33 -4.09 -3.71 14.61
CA PHE A 33 -3.28 -2.50 14.81
C PHE A 33 -1.92 -2.64 14.14
N SER A 34 -1.23 -3.76 14.35
CA SER A 34 0.06 -4.01 13.70
C SER A 34 -0.08 -4.02 12.17
N ARG A 35 -1.15 -4.60 11.64
CA ARG A 35 -1.45 -4.65 10.20
C ARG A 35 -1.67 -3.27 9.60
N SER A 36 -2.30 -2.36 10.32
CA SER A 36 -2.53 -0.98 9.85
C SER A 36 -1.24 -0.19 9.59
N VAL A 37 -0.14 -0.58 10.23
CA VAL A 37 1.17 0.11 10.14
C VAL A 37 2.30 -0.77 9.60
N ALA A 38 2.06 -2.07 9.36
CA ALA A 38 3.10 -3.02 8.96
C ALA A 38 3.74 -2.64 7.62
N GLY A 39 5.04 -2.94 7.49
CA GLY A 39 5.88 -2.59 6.37
C GLY A 39 6.56 -1.23 6.51
N THR A 40 6.78 -0.59 5.38
CA THR A 40 7.53 0.66 5.23
C THR A 40 6.66 1.63 4.45
N THR A 41 6.44 2.85 4.93
CA THR A 41 5.68 3.88 4.22
C THR A 41 6.56 4.66 3.23
N ALA A 42 5.97 5.51 2.38
CA ALA A 42 6.74 6.39 1.51
C ALA A 42 7.65 7.35 2.31
N ASP A 43 7.18 7.85 3.45
CA ASP A 43 7.97 8.70 4.34
C ASP A 43 9.16 7.93 4.94
N ASP A 44 8.94 6.68 5.39
CA ASP A 44 10.02 5.82 5.87
C ASP A 44 11.06 5.54 4.77
N LEU A 45 10.63 5.40 3.50
CA LEU A 45 11.53 5.24 2.35
C LEU A 45 12.36 6.52 2.11
N ILE A 46 11.74 7.69 2.12
CA ILE A 46 12.44 8.98 1.93
C ILE A 46 13.46 9.20 3.05
N GLU A 47 13.08 8.94 4.30
CA GLU A 47 13.99 9.05 5.45
C GLU A 47 15.14 8.04 5.34
N GLY A 48 14.84 6.79 4.97
CA GLY A 48 15.84 5.75 4.74
C GLY A 48 16.82 6.12 3.62
N LEU A 49 16.32 6.63 2.49
CA LEU A 49 17.14 7.14 1.39
C LEU A 49 18.07 8.26 1.84
N LYS A 50 17.57 9.22 2.62
CA LYS A 50 18.40 10.29 3.18
C LYS A 50 19.50 9.77 4.10
N LYS A 51 19.21 8.77 4.92
CA LYS A 51 20.22 8.16 5.81
C LYS A 51 21.30 7.40 5.04
N VAL A 52 20.91 6.66 3.99
CA VAL A 52 21.84 5.85 3.19
C VAL A 52 22.65 6.70 2.21
N ALA A 53 22.01 7.63 1.50
CA ALA A 53 22.62 8.41 0.43
C ALA A 53 23.14 9.78 0.89
N GLY A 54 22.81 10.21 2.11
CA GLY A 54 23.08 11.57 2.58
C GLY A 54 22.39 12.61 1.69
N ASP A 55 23.09 13.72 1.44
CA ASP A 55 22.59 14.81 0.58
C ASP A 55 22.77 14.53 -0.92
N LYS A 56 23.14 13.32 -1.33
CA LYS A 56 23.35 12.97 -2.75
C LYS A 56 22.05 12.65 -3.49
N VAL A 57 20.99 12.27 -2.76
CA VAL A 57 19.68 11.96 -3.34
C VAL A 57 18.63 12.80 -2.65
N TYR A 58 17.83 13.47 -3.46
CA TYR A 58 16.61 14.12 -3.02
C TYR A 58 15.41 13.27 -3.43
N ALA A 59 14.43 13.12 -2.53
CA ALA A 59 13.22 12.38 -2.78
C ALA A 59 12.00 13.13 -2.29
N ARG A 60 10.91 13.08 -3.07
CA ARG A 60 9.63 13.71 -2.72
C ARG A 60 8.47 12.82 -3.12
N PHE A 61 7.51 12.68 -2.20
CA PHE A 61 6.28 11.93 -2.43
C PHE A 61 5.16 12.82 -2.99
N PHE A 62 4.43 12.31 -3.96
CA PHE A 62 3.22 12.90 -4.53
C PHE A 62 2.04 11.96 -4.29
N HIS A 63 1.07 12.43 -3.51
CA HIS A 63 -0.14 11.66 -3.19
C HIS A 63 -1.12 11.69 -4.36
N LEU A 64 -1.57 10.53 -4.83
CA LEU A 64 -2.44 10.42 -6.01
C LEU A 64 -3.92 10.15 -5.67
N HIS A 65 -4.28 10.14 -4.38
CA HIS A 65 -5.66 10.17 -3.90
C HIS A 65 -5.99 11.52 -3.22
N PRO A 66 -7.19 12.10 -3.41
CA PRO A 66 -8.19 11.76 -4.42
C PRO A 66 -7.63 11.91 -5.85
N LYS A 67 -8.39 11.45 -6.85
CA LYS A 67 -7.93 11.40 -8.25
C LYS A 67 -7.35 12.74 -8.69
N ARG A 68 -6.19 12.69 -9.35
CA ARG A 68 -5.46 13.87 -9.82
C ARG A 68 -5.72 14.14 -11.29
N ASN A 69 -5.72 15.42 -11.67
CA ASN A 69 -5.89 15.85 -13.05
C ASN A 69 -4.54 15.80 -13.80
N ILE A 70 -4.05 14.58 -14.00
CA ILE A 70 -2.84 14.28 -14.78
C ILE A 70 -3.04 13.03 -15.63
N ARG A 71 -2.27 12.92 -16.71
CA ARG A 71 -2.07 11.65 -17.41
C ARG A 71 -0.81 10.98 -16.84
N ILE A 72 -0.97 9.87 -16.12
CA ILE A 72 0.13 9.29 -15.34
C ILE A 72 1.34 8.91 -16.21
N LEU A 73 1.09 8.37 -17.41
CA LEU A 73 2.13 7.95 -18.34
C LEU A 73 3.01 9.12 -18.78
N ASP A 74 2.41 10.24 -19.17
CA ASP A 74 3.16 11.44 -19.57
C ASP A 74 3.92 12.04 -18.40
N TRP A 75 3.28 12.09 -17.23
CA TRP A 75 3.86 12.67 -16.04
C TRP A 75 5.11 11.88 -15.61
N LEU A 76 5.01 10.54 -15.52
CA LEU A 76 6.15 9.68 -15.22
C LEU A 76 7.22 9.75 -16.32
N SER A 77 6.84 9.65 -17.59
CA SER A 77 7.78 9.72 -18.73
C SER A 77 8.57 11.04 -18.73
N GLY A 78 7.90 12.16 -18.43
CA GLY A 78 8.52 13.48 -18.32
C GLY A 78 9.61 13.53 -17.26
N TRP A 79 9.35 13.00 -16.06
CA TRP A 79 10.34 12.92 -14.98
C TRP A 79 11.49 11.97 -15.32
N MET A 80 11.18 10.79 -15.87
CA MET A 80 12.19 9.79 -16.22
C MET A 80 13.16 10.27 -17.30
N LYS A 81 12.68 11.03 -18.29
CA LYS A 81 13.52 11.69 -19.30
C LYS A 81 14.53 12.67 -18.69
N MET A 82 14.23 13.22 -17.52
CA MET A 82 15.13 14.09 -16.77
C MET A 82 16.08 13.31 -15.84
N GLY A 83 16.06 11.97 -15.87
CA GLY A 83 16.89 11.13 -14.98
C GLY A 83 16.32 10.96 -13.56
N VAL A 84 15.05 11.27 -13.34
CA VAL A 84 14.34 11.02 -12.07
C VAL A 84 13.84 9.58 -12.04
N VAL A 85 13.90 8.95 -10.87
CA VAL A 85 13.56 7.55 -10.63
C VAL A 85 12.26 7.47 -9.83
N PRO A 86 11.16 6.99 -10.43
CA PRO A 86 9.89 6.83 -9.71
C PRO A 86 9.83 5.53 -8.91
N LEU A 87 9.32 5.64 -7.68
CA LEU A 87 8.93 4.53 -6.82
C LEU A 87 7.42 4.66 -6.53
N LEU A 88 6.62 3.74 -7.04
CA LEU A 88 5.18 3.68 -6.83
C LEU A 88 4.90 3.11 -5.44
N THR A 89 3.95 3.70 -4.73
CA THR A 89 3.32 3.12 -3.52
C THR A 89 1.90 2.72 -3.90
N LEU A 90 1.69 1.41 -4.06
CA LEU A 90 0.51 0.80 -4.65
C LEU A 90 -0.34 0.09 -3.59
N ASN A 91 -1.65 0.27 -3.66
CA ASN A 91 -2.59 -0.62 -2.99
C ASN A 91 -2.99 -1.76 -3.93
N LEU A 92 -2.35 -2.94 -3.78
CA LEU A 92 -2.60 -4.08 -4.67
C LEU A 92 -4.01 -4.68 -4.50
N GLN A 93 -4.77 -4.24 -3.50
CA GLN A 93 -6.17 -4.64 -3.27
C GLN A 93 -7.15 -3.95 -4.20
N ARG A 94 -6.65 -3.08 -5.10
CA ARG A 94 -7.41 -2.32 -6.09
C ARG A 94 -7.06 -2.81 -7.49
N GLY A 95 -8.00 -2.68 -8.42
CA GLY A 95 -7.82 -3.15 -9.79
C GLY A 95 -7.73 -4.68 -9.93
N VAL A 96 -8.22 -5.42 -8.94
CA VAL A 96 -8.30 -6.90 -8.96
C VAL A 96 -9.54 -7.32 -9.75
N ALA A 97 -9.40 -8.26 -10.69
CA ALA A 97 -10.54 -8.69 -11.50
C ALA A 97 -11.54 -9.50 -10.66
N ALA A 98 -12.81 -9.50 -11.09
CA ALA A 98 -13.85 -10.25 -10.39
C ALA A 98 -13.53 -11.75 -10.35
N GLY A 99 -13.54 -12.33 -9.15
CA GLY A 99 -13.22 -13.75 -8.92
C GLY A 99 -11.75 -14.04 -8.67
N GLU A 100 -10.84 -13.06 -8.85
CA GLU A 100 -9.44 -13.21 -8.48
C GLU A 100 -9.21 -13.00 -6.98
N GLU A 101 -8.12 -13.58 -6.46
CA GLU A 101 -7.72 -13.41 -5.07
C GLU A 101 -7.21 -11.99 -4.83
N ILE A 102 -7.76 -11.33 -3.81
CA ILE A 102 -7.31 -9.99 -3.41
C ILE A 102 -5.93 -10.12 -2.74
N PRO A 103 -4.89 -9.44 -3.26
CA PRO A 103 -3.56 -9.45 -2.66
C PRO A 103 -3.58 -8.90 -1.23
N ASP A 104 -2.79 -9.46 -0.34
CA ASP A 104 -2.81 -9.07 1.09
C ASP A 104 -1.73 -8.02 1.44
N ALA A 105 -1.58 -6.98 0.61
CA ALA A 105 -0.49 -6.02 0.78
C ALA A 105 -0.67 -4.66 0.07
N TRP A 106 -0.08 -3.64 0.70
CA TRP A 106 0.47 -2.48 0.01
C TRP A 106 1.89 -2.79 -0.44
N HIS A 107 2.32 -2.17 -1.55
CA HIS A 107 3.60 -2.53 -2.15
C HIS A 107 4.31 -1.32 -2.75
N HIS A 108 5.65 -1.33 -2.68
CA HIS A 108 6.48 -0.33 -3.33
C HIS A 108 7.14 -0.91 -4.58
N GLN A 109 7.03 -0.23 -5.71
CA GLN A 109 7.59 -0.70 -6.98
C GLN A 109 8.38 0.39 -7.69
N MET A 110 9.64 0.10 -8.00
CA MET A 110 10.44 0.96 -8.87
C MET A 110 9.99 0.84 -10.31
N VAL A 111 9.82 1.99 -10.96
CA VAL A 111 9.54 2.09 -12.39
C VAL A 111 10.85 2.17 -13.15
N TYR A 112 11.06 1.27 -14.11
CA TYR A 112 12.24 1.28 -14.98
C TYR A 112 11.94 1.69 -16.41
N GLY A 113 10.67 1.75 -16.81
CA GLY A 113 10.24 2.21 -18.13
C GLY A 113 8.77 2.61 -18.18
N VAL A 114 8.42 3.44 -19.14
CA VAL A 114 7.04 3.84 -19.46
C VAL A 114 6.93 3.91 -20.98
N ASP A 115 5.88 3.31 -21.53
CA ASP A 115 5.50 3.44 -22.95
C ASP A 115 4.12 4.09 -23.11
N SER A 116 3.54 4.04 -24.30
CA SER A 116 2.26 4.68 -24.60
C SER A 116 1.07 4.09 -23.84
N GLU A 117 1.18 2.88 -23.31
CA GLU A 117 0.07 2.17 -22.66
C GLU A 117 0.44 1.55 -21.30
N HIS A 118 1.72 1.28 -21.07
CA HIS A 118 2.20 0.49 -19.94
C HIS A 118 3.24 1.21 -19.08
N ILE A 119 3.27 0.81 -17.81
CA ILE A 119 4.32 1.15 -16.84
C ILE A 119 5.07 -0.13 -16.51
N HIS A 120 6.40 -0.08 -16.61
CA HIS A 120 7.29 -1.21 -16.44
C HIS A 120 7.94 -1.17 -15.06
N VAL A 121 7.74 -2.21 -14.26
CA VAL A 121 8.08 -2.25 -12.82
C VAL A 121 8.99 -3.42 -12.44
N CYS A 122 9.87 -3.22 -11.46
CA CYS A 122 10.96 -4.17 -11.20
C CYS A 122 10.58 -5.47 -10.48
N ASN A 123 9.46 -5.55 -9.76
CA ASN A 123 9.10 -6.80 -9.08
C ASN A 123 8.51 -7.80 -10.11
N LEU A 124 9.12 -8.98 -10.24
CA LEU A 124 8.85 -10.01 -11.25
C LEU A 124 8.99 -9.58 -12.73
N VAL A 125 9.51 -8.38 -13.03
CA VAL A 125 9.58 -7.79 -14.39
C VAL A 125 8.24 -7.93 -15.10
N THR A 126 7.19 -7.37 -14.50
CA THR A 126 5.84 -7.42 -15.07
C THR A 126 5.53 -6.12 -15.82
N VAL A 127 4.81 -6.28 -16.93
CA VAL A 127 4.18 -5.18 -17.66
C VAL A 127 2.74 -5.13 -17.20
N THR A 128 2.30 -3.98 -16.69
CA THR A 128 0.92 -3.79 -16.24
C THR A 128 0.31 -2.61 -16.97
N THR A 129 -0.96 -2.73 -17.32
CA THR A 129 -1.70 -1.65 -17.98
C THR A 129 -1.80 -0.45 -17.05
N SER A 130 -1.77 0.75 -17.65
CA SER A 130 -1.95 1.99 -16.90
C SER A 130 -3.25 1.99 -16.08
N ASP A 131 -4.35 1.46 -16.62
CA ASP A 131 -5.65 1.41 -15.92
C ASP A 131 -5.61 0.69 -14.56
N VAL A 132 -4.90 -0.44 -14.47
CA VAL A 132 -4.78 -1.18 -13.21
C VAL A 132 -3.91 -0.40 -12.23
N ILE A 133 -2.76 0.11 -12.69
CA ILE A 133 -1.85 0.89 -11.84
C ILE A 133 -2.52 2.17 -11.35
N GLU A 134 -3.29 2.87 -12.19
CA GLU A 134 -4.03 4.06 -11.79
C GLU A 134 -5.04 3.77 -10.67
N GLN A 135 -5.75 2.64 -10.72
CA GLN A 135 -6.65 2.23 -9.64
C GLN A 135 -5.91 1.93 -8.34
N GLN A 136 -4.70 1.39 -8.42
CA GLN A 136 -3.85 1.10 -7.26
C GLN A 136 -3.16 2.35 -6.69
N LEU A 137 -2.83 3.32 -7.56
CA LEU A 137 -2.23 4.60 -7.21
C LEU A 137 -3.25 5.63 -6.72
N CYS A 138 -4.52 5.49 -7.06
CA CYS A 138 -5.61 6.34 -6.58
C CYS A 138 -6.53 5.56 -5.63
N SER A 139 -6.05 5.32 -4.41
CA SER A 139 -6.82 4.62 -3.38
C SER A 139 -6.74 5.32 -2.03
N GLU A 140 -7.81 5.18 -1.24
CA GLU A 140 -7.77 5.61 0.14
C GLU A 140 -6.71 4.82 0.93
N SER A 141 -6.22 5.41 2.02
CA SER A 141 -5.35 4.76 3.00
C SER A 141 -6.07 3.68 3.81
N VAL A 142 -6.40 2.57 3.14
CA VAL A 142 -7.18 1.43 3.65
C VAL A 142 -6.48 0.13 3.34
N LEU A 143 -6.57 -0.82 4.25
CA LEU A 143 -6.15 -2.20 4.07
C LEU A 143 -7.36 -3.12 4.30
N LYS A 144 -7.62 -4.01 3.35
CA LYS A 144 -8.55 -5.13 3.52
C LYS A 144 -7.85 -6.25 4.28
N VAL A 145 -8.49 -6.77 5.32
CA VAL A 145 -8.03 -7.94 6.08
C VAL A 145 -9.01 -9.07 5.88
N ARG A 146 -8.50 -10.26 5.57
CA ARG A 146 -9.30 -11.43 5.22
C ARG A 146 -10.16 -11.90 6.39
N ARG A 147 -11.33 -12.46 6.09
CA ARG A 147 -12.22 -13.09 7.09
C ARG A 147 -11.48 -14.17 7.89
N GLU A 148 -10.69 -14.99 7.21
CA GLU A 148 -9.96 -16.10 7.80
C GLU A 148 -8.94 -15.59 8.84
N ASP A 149 -8.30 -14.44 8.59
CA ASP A 149 -7.37 -13.81 9.53
C ASP A 149 -8.08 -13.29 10.78
N VAL A 150 -9.31 -12.79 10.61
CA VAL A 150 -10.16 -12.34 11.73
C VAL A 150 -10.61 -13.53 12.57
N LEU A 151 -11.15 -14.57 11.94
CA LEU A 151 -11.70 -15.74 12.63
C LEU A 151 -10.62 -16.58 13.33
N SER A 152 -9.44 -16.74 12.71
CA SER A 152 -8.34 -17.53 13.29
C SER A 152 -7.75 -16.91 14.56
N ARG A 153 -7.94 -15.60 14.78
CA ARG A 153 -7.40 -14.84 15.92
C ARG A 153 -8.46 -14.43 16.92
N LEU A 154 -9.69 -14.91 16.74
CA LEU A 154 -10.75 -14.67 17.69
C LEU A 154 -10.63 -15.65 18.86
N ASP A 155 -10.21 -15.13 20.00
CA ASP A 155 -10.16 -15.88 21.25
C ASP A 155 -10.58 -15.00 22.45
N ALA A 156 -10.53 -15.57 23.66
CA ALA A 156 -10.89 -14.89 24.89
C ALA A 156 -9.98 -13.69 25.25
N ARG A 157 -8.83 -13.52 24.57
CA ARG A 157 -7.91 -12.38 24.72
C ARG A 157 -8.27 -11.22 23.78
N CYS A 158 -9.23 -11.42 22.89
CA CYS A 158 -9.69 -10.37 21.98
C CYS A 158 -10.47 -9.28 22.74
N ASP A 159 -9.89 -8.09 22.83
CA ASP A 159 -10.59 -6.90 23.29
C ASP A 159 -11.14 -6.10 22.08
N LEU A 160 -12.46 -6.22 21.84
CA LEU A 160 -13.12 -5.46 20.78
C LEU A 160 -13.33 -3.98 21.16
N GLU A 161 -13.32 -3.64 22.46
CA GLU A 161 -13.40 -2.25 22.91
C GLU A 161 -12.09 -1.50 22.64
N ALA A 162 -10.96 -2.20 22.65
CA ALA A 162 -9.68 -1.65 22.21
C ALA A 162 -9.74 -1.17 20.74
N ILE A 163 -10.45 -1.88 19.86
CA ILE A 163 -10.62 -1.49 18.45
C ILE A 163 -11.40 -0.17 18.32
N GLU A 164 -12.45 0.01 19.14
CA GLU A 164 -13.27 1.22 19.13
C GLU A 164 -12.58 2.43 19.78
N SER A 165 -11.78 2.19 20.82
CA SER A 165 -11.03 3.21 21.55
C SER A 165 -9.64 3.51 20.96
N HIS A 166 -9.34 3.01 19.77
CA HIS A 166 -8.07 3.25 19.10
C HIS A 166 -7.83 4.76 18.86
N GLN A 167 -6.59 5.21 19.01
CA GLN A 167 -6.24 6.65 18.96
C GLN A 167 -6.47 7.29 17.59
N ASP A 168 -6.32 6.52 16.52
CA ASP A 168 -6.62 6.96 15.15
C ASP A 168 -8.14 6.91 14.91
N VAL A 169 -8.76 8.09 14.80
CA VAL A 169 -10.21 8.29 14.61
C VAL A 169 -10.78 7.57 13.38
N ARG A 170 -9.93 7.25 12.40
CA ARG A 170 -10.36 6.51 11.20
C ARG A 170 -10.87 5.10 11.54
N TRP A 171 -10.47 4.52 12.67
CA TRP A 171 -10.98 3.23 13.14
C TRP A 171 -12.46 3.30 13.52
N SER A 172 -12.84 4.33 14.28
CA SER A 172 -14.24 4.57 14.64
C SER A 172 -15.07 5.03 13.43
N GLU A 173 -14.54 5.91 12.59
CA GLU A 173 -15.25 6.40 11.39
C GLU A 173 -15.58 5.25 10.42
N ARG A 174 -14.67 4.28 10.28
CA ARG A 174 -14.87 3.08 9.45
C ARG A 174 -15.62 1.96 10.17
N LYS A 175 -15.99 2.16 11.44
CA LYS A 175 -16.75 1.18 12.23
C LYS A 175 -16.09 -0.20 12.22
N VAL A 176 -14.77 -0.26 12.40
CA VAL A 176 -14.01 -1.53 12.28
C VAL A 176 -14.55 -2.59 13.22
N LYS A 177 -14.92 -2.22 14.46
CA LYS A 177 -15.59 -3.11 15.42
C LYS A 177 -16.86 -3.73 14.87
N ASP A 178 -17.75 -2.93 14.26
CA ASP A 178 -19.00 -3.42 13.67
C ASP A 178 -18.75 -4.40 12.52
N GLN A 179 -17.71 -4.16 11.71
CA GLN A 179 -17.31 -5.07 10.64
C GLN A 179 -16.86 -6.43 11.19
N VAL A 180 -16.08 -6.43 12.29
CA VAL A 180 -15.69 -7.66 12.99
C VAL A 180 -16.91 -8.36 13.56
N LEU A 181 -17.78 -7.65 14.28
CA LEU A 181 -19.02 -8.21 14.84
C LEU A 181 -19.90 -8.84 13.77
N LYS A 182 -19.99 -8.23 12.58
CA LYS A 182 -20.72 -8.79 11.43
C LYS A 182 -20.14 -10.14 11.00
N ILE A 183 -18.81 -10.27 10.88
CA ILE A 183 -18.16 -11.56 10.57
C ILE A 183 -18.54 -12.62 11.61
N LEU A 184 -18.54 -12.26 12.90
CA LEU A 184 -18.90 -13.17 13.99
C LEU A 184 -20.36 -13.61 13.92
N GLN A 185 -21.27 -12.67 13.68
CA GLN A 185 -22.70 -12.96 13.51
C GLN A 185 -22.93 -13.91 12.33
N GLU A 186 -22.27 -13.68 11.20
CA GLU A 186 -22.33 -14.56 10.02
C GLU A 186 -21.79 -15.97 10.33
N GLU A 187 -20.78 -16.09 11.21
CA GLU A 187 -20.21 -17.40 11.58
C GLU A 187 -21.12 -18.21 12.51
N VAL A 188 -21.77 -17.54 13.48
CA VAL A 188 -22.67 -18.19 14.46
C VAL A 188 -24.04 -18.51 13.86
N SER A 189 -24.49 -17.75 12.85
CA SER A 189 -25.85 -17.87 12.30
C SER A 189 -26.13 -19.14 11.50
N VAL A 190 -25.13 -20.02 11.29
CA VAL A 190 -25.33 -21.22 10.45
C VAL A 190 -24.91 -22.53 11.12
N SER A 191 -25.91 -23.35 11.47
CA SER A 191 -25.82 -24.80 11.58
C SER A 191 -26.39 -25.47 10.32
N LEU A 192 -25.70 -25.33 9.19
CA LEU A 192 -26.04 -26.06 7.95
C LEU A 192 -24.94 -27.08 7.63
N PRO A 193 -25.25 -28.14 6.86
CA PRO A 193 -24.30 -29.19 6.55
C PRO A 193 -23.09 -28.64 5.79
N ASP A 194 -21.88 -29.01 6.22
CA ASP A 194 -20.61 -28.63 5.60
C ASP A 194 -20.41 -29.33 4.25
N THR A 195 -21.16 -28.87 3.25
CA THR A 195 -21.08 -29.35 1.87
C THR A 195 -20.28 -28.38 1.02
N ILE A 196 -19.66 -28.89 -0.04
CA ILE A 196 -18.90 -28.05 -0.99
C ILE A 196 -19.77 -26.93 -1.61
N TYR A 197 -21.05 -27.19 -1.85
CA TYR A 197 -22.01 -26.19 -2.34
C TYR A 197 -22.25 -25.08 -1.32
N PHE A 198 -22.35 -25.43 -0.04
CA PHE A 198 -22.50 -24.45 1.03
C PHE A 198 -21.23 -23.61 1.21
N GLN A 199 -20.04 -24.22 1.15
CA GLN A 199 -18.77 -23.49 1.21
C GLN A 199 -18.60 -22.51 0.05
N LEU A 200 -19.04 -22.90 -1.16
CA LEU A 200 -19.08 -21.98 -2.30
C LEU A 200 -20.06 -20.83 -2.02
N LEU A 201 -21.31 -21.10 -1.63
CA LEU A 201 -22.30 -20.07 -1.30
C LEU A 201 -21.82 -19.12 -0.19
N LYS A 202 -21.13 -19.63 0.84
CA LYS A 202 -20.53 -18.83 1.92
C LYS A 202 -19.55 -17.80 1.36
N ARG A 203 -18.70 -18.18 0.40
CA ARG A 203 -17.77 -17.24 -0.27
C ARG A 203 -18.47 -16.12 -1.05
N TRP A 204 -19.68 -16.35 -1.56
CA TRP A 204 -20.44 -15.35 -2.30
C TRP A 204 -21.30 -14.45 -1.42
N LEU A 205 -21.86 -15.01 -0.34
CA LEU A 205 -22.84 -14.32 0.50
C LEU A 205 -22.22 -13.58 1.69
N TYR A 206 -21.10 -14.07 2.21
CA TYR A 206 -20.56 -13.57 3.47
C TYR A 206 -19.53 -12.48 3.26
N THR A 207 -19.34 -11.69 4.31
CA THR A 207 -18.30 -10.69 4.37
C THR A 207 -16.94 -11.39 4.28
N SER A 208 -16.24 -11.17 3.16
CA SER A 208 -14.94 -11.79 2.87
C SER A 208 -13.76 -11.04 3.49
N HIS A 209 -13.91 -9.74 3.72
CA HIS A 209 -12.87 -8.87 4.27
C HIS A 209 -13.48 -7.78 5.16
N ILE A 210 -12.69 -7.29 6.12
CA ILE A 210 -12.93 -6.02 6.79
C ILE A 210 -11.97 -4.95 6.25
N ASP A 211 -12.37 -3.70 6.34
CA ASP A 211 -11.58 -2.54 5.93
C ASP A 211 -11.07 -1.81 7.17
N ILE A 212 -9.74 -1.80 7.34
CA ILE A 212 -9.05 -1.06 8.41
C ILE A 212 -8.27 0.12 7.82
N PRO A 213 -8.01 1.18 8.60
CA PRO A 213 -7.09 2.23 8.19
C PRO A 213 -5.69 1.67 7.88
N ALA A 214 -5.01 2.26 6.92
CA ALA A 214 -3.61 1.99 6.63
C ALA A 214 -2.76 3.25 6.87
N ALA A 215 -1.49 3.05 7.24
CA ALA A 215 -0.49 4.10 7.29
C ALA A 215 -0.02 4.55 5.90
N TYR A 216 -0.21 3.70 4.89
CA TYR A 216 0.16 3.96 3.51
C TYR A 216 -0.72 5.03 2.86
N LYS A 217 -0.11 5.78 1.95
CA LYS A 217 -0.78 6.68 1.01
C LYS A 217 -0.41 6.23 -0.39
N SER A 218 -1.38 6.15 -1.30
CA SER A 218 -1.11 5.71 -2.67
C SER A 218 -0.56 6.86 -3.51
N GLY A 219 0.55 6.63 -4.20
CA GLY A 219 1.23 7.73 -4.88
C GLY A 219 2.60 7.35 -5.40
N VAL A 220 3.39 8.38 -5.71
CA VAL A 220 4.70 8.20 -6.33
C VAL A 220 5.75 8.99 -5.55
N THR A 221 6.78 8.30 -5.09
CA THR A 221 8.01 8.93 -4.63
C THR A 221 8.93 9.11 -5.82
N LEU A 222 9.29 10.35 -6.13
CA LEU A 222 10.26 10.69 -7.15
C LEU A 222 11.63 10.90 -6.49
N CYS A 223 12.65 10.20 -6.97
CA CYS A 223 14.02 10.27 -6.45
C CYS A 223 14.96 10.81 -7.53
N VAL A 224 15.85 11.73 -7.17
CA VAL A 224 16.80 12.36 -8.10
C VAL A 224 18.17 12.50 -7.47
N ASN A 225 19.23 12.28 -8.25
CA ASN A 225 20.58 12.63 -7.83
C ASN A 225 20.72 14.16 -7.83
N VAL A 226 21.17 14.74 -6.72
CA VAL A 226 21.28 16.19 -6.53
C VAL A 226 22.30 16.85 -7.47
N ASP A 227 23.25 16.08 -8.02
CA ASP A 227 24.18 16.54 -9.06
C ASP A 227 23.48 16.86 -10.38
N ASN A 228 22.30 16.26 -10.64
CA ASN A 228 21.43 16.65 -11.75
C ASN A 228 20.61 17.89 -11.36
N ARG A 229 21.26 19.06 -11.40
CA ARG A 229 20.74 20.33 -10.90
C ARG A 229 19.38 20.70 -11.48
N ASP A 230 19.21 20.58 -12.80
CA ASP A 230 17.95 20.93 -13.48
C ASP A 230 16.77 20.07 -12.98
N ALA A 231 16.98 18.75 -12.86
CA ALA A 231 15.94 17.84 -12.37
C ALA A 231 15.69 18.03 -10.87
N TYR A 232 16.74 18.23 -10.08
CA TYR A 232 16.64 18.51 -8.65
C TYR A 232 15.85 19.78 -8.38
N GLU A 233 16.21 20.92 -8.99
CA GLU A 233 15.52 22.19 -8.79
C GLU A 233 14.05 22.10 -9.23
N LYS A 234 13.78 21.45 -10.35
CA LYS A 234 12.39 21.25 -10.81
C LYS A 234 11.58 20.38 -9.86
N LEU A 235 12.15 19.31 -9.33
CA LEU A 235 11.46 18.43 -8.37
C LEU A 235 11.28 19.12 -7.00
N ASN A 236 12.28 19.88 -6.56
CA ASN A 236 12.22 20.64 -5.31
C ASN A 236 11.12 21.70 -5.35
N ASN A 237 10.97 22.39 -6.49
CA ASN A 237 9.98 23.45 -6.68
C ASN A 237 8.64 22.97 -7.28
N ALA A 238 8.47 21.67 -7.52
CA ALA A 238 7.23 21.14 -8.08
C ALA A 238 6.02 21.46 -7.18
N GLU A 239 4.90 21.86 -7.75
CA GLU A 239 3.66 22.01 -6.98
C GLU A 239 3.01 20.64 -6.73
N GLU A 240 2.08 20.59 -5.78
CA GLU A 240 1.23 19.42 -5.63
C GLU A 240 0.35 19.21 -6.86
N LEU A 241 0.01 17.95 -7.13
CA LEU A 241 -0.78 17.61 -8.30
C LEU A 241 -2.23 18.09 -8.15
N PRO A 242 -2.80 18.76 -9.16
CA PRO A 242 -4.17 19.27 -9.09
C PRO A 242 -5.16 18.12 -8.90
N ILE A 243 -6.17 18.34 -8.05
CA ILE A 243 -7.28 17.40 -7.87
C ILE A 243 -8.19 17.47 -9.10
N LEU A 244 -8.69 16.33 -9.54
CA LEU A 244 -9.69 16.22 -10.61
C LEU A 244 -11.10 16.51 -10.09
#